data_AF-A0A973RMD5-F1
#
_entry.id   AF-A0A973RMD5-F1
#
_cell.length_a   1.000
_cell.length_b   1.000
_cell.length_c   1.000
_cell.angle_alpha   90.00
_cell.angle_beta   90.00
_cell.angle_gamma   90.00
#
_symmetry.space_group_name_H-M   'P 1'
#
loop_
_entity.id
_entity.type
_entity.pdbx_description
1 polymer ?
#
loop_
_entity_poly.entity_id
_entity_poly.type
_entity_poly.pdbx_seq_one_letter_code
_entity_poly.pdbx_strand_id
1 'polypeptide(L)'
;MADVFVSYARADEQVAVKVAEALRDEGYPVWRDDELPAHRAYAEVIEERLKSAKAVLVLWSAEAAKSQWVRAEADAARAAGTLVQAVLDGSIPPMPFNQIQCADLSEWDGSSDAAGWRKLKASIKALAGAPPSAEKTTRSRSRPLCICVLPFQNMSGDPEQEYFSDGISEDITTDLSKISALGVVARNTAFTFKGESVDVADVARKLGVSHVLEGSVRKAGGRVRINAQLIDGGSGEHLWAERYDRDLEDIFAIQDEISKAIVEALKIRLLPEEKKAIEQRGTNSAEAYNLYLLARQYWVTGNHGDPRREERVMRICSRAVEIDPYYAQAWALLAIAQSSLRYGFGRDVDDGFAAAHTALAIDASIAEAHLPMVKRLQEKQQDDAAAAEMEEAIRLGPESWEVNKEAGRFYLLRRDVARATDHYEKAAELMESDFHAWAMLTTCYQASGDIEKVRHAASKMVSEGQKAVQEDPSNGAALGILAGGYAVLGDEERTREWIDRALLIDPGNLNMRYNFACVLAGHLADKEGALRMLQSTLPVASAFTVKVAESDTDLDLLRDDPRFQKLLSDAQKRVTLDRSPSSKASPAASSAS
;
A
#
# COMPACT_ATOMS: atom_id res chain seq x y z
N MET A 1 18.44 19.20 31.07
CA MET A 1 19.35 19.98 31.93
C MET A 1 20.74 19.43 31.62
N ALA A 2 21.72 20.28 31.33
CA ALA A 2 23.03 19.80 30.90
C ALA A 2 23.79 19.16 32.05
N ASP A 3 24.41 18.03 31.79
CA ASP A 3 25.20 17.29 32.77
C ASP A 3 26.67 17.75 32.77
N VAL A 4 27.13 18.30 31.64
CA VAL A 4 28.50 18.81 31.47
C VAL A 4 28.47 20.30 31.12
N PHE A 5 29.22 21.10 31.86
CA PHE A 5 29.46 22.53 31.57
C PHE A 5 30.86 22.70 31.00
N VAL A 6 31.02 23.42 29.89
CA VAL A 6 32.36 23.71 29.31
C VAL A 6 32.75 25.17 29.56
N SER A 7 33.79 25.37 30.35
CA SER A 7 34.44 26.66 30.65
C SER A 7 35.71 26.82 29.81
N TYR A 8 35.86 27.97 29.15
CA TYR A 8 36.96 28.26 28.23
C TYR A 8 37.14 29.78 28.09
N ALA A 9 38.31 30.24 27.62
CA ALA A 9 38.46 31.65 27.22
C ALA A 9 37.93 31.86 25.81
N ARG A 10 37.42 33.06 25.52
CA ARG A 10 36.89 33.41 24.18
C ARG A 10 37.89 33.18 23.02
N ALA A 11 39.19 33.27 23.28
CA ALA A 11 40.22 32.96 22.29
C ALA A 11 40.22 31.48 21.86
N ASP A 12 39.72 30.58 22.72
CA ASP A 12 39.72 29.13 22.53
C ASP A 12 38.37 28.60 22.01
N GLU A 13 37.46 29.49 21.59
CA GLU A 13 36.08 29.15 21.23
C GLU A 13 35.98 28.03 20.19
N GLN A 14 36.80 28.09 19.15
CA GLN A 14 36.79 27.07 18.09
C GLN A 14 37.15 25.67 18.60
N VAL A 15 38.04 25.57 19.58
CA VAL A 15 38.41 24.29 20.19
C VAL A 15 37.34 23.85 21.17
N ALA A 16 36.76 24.78 21.94
CA ALA A 16 35.65 24.49 22.84
C ALA A 16 34.41 23.96 22.11
N VAL A 17 34.10 24.47 20.90
CA VAL A 17 33.04 23.90 20.03
C VAL A 17 33.31 22.43 19.74
N LYS A 18 34.51 22.11 19.24
CA LYS A 18 34.89 20.74 18.87
C LYS A 18 34.83 19.78 20.05
N VAL A 19 35.32 20.22 21.21
CA VAL A 19 35.23 19.44 22.45
C VAL A 19 33.78 19.20 22.86
N ALA A 20 32.93 20.24 22.81
CA ALA A 20 31.53 20.12 23.17
C ALA A 20 30.76 19.20 22.20
N GLU A 21 31.01 19.31 20.89
CA GLU A 21 30.43 18.42 19.88
C GLU A 21 30.86 16.97 20.09
N ALA A 22 32.16 16.73 20.28
CA ALA A 22 32.66 15.38 20.55
C ALA A 22 32.08 14.78 21.84
N LEU A 23 31.83 15.58 22.89
CA LEU A 23 31.13 15.12 24.09
C LEU A 23 29.64 14.86 23.86
N ARG A 24 28.97 15.64 22.99
CA ARG A 24 27.57 15.41 22.59
C ARG A 24 27.45 14.15 21.74
N ASP A 25 28.38 13.89 20.84
CA ASP A 25 28.46 12.66 20.04
C ASP A 25 28.64 11.41 20.93
N GLU A 26 29.36 11.56 22.04
CA GLU A 26 29.50 10.53 23.07
C GLU A 26 28.25 10.42 23.99
N GLY A 27 27.22 11.23 23.76
CA GLY A 27 25.91 11.17 24.42
C GLY A 27 25.74 12.06 25.65
N TYR A 28 26.71 12.91 25.99
CA TYR A 28 26.57 13.83 27.12
C TYR A 28 25.77 15.09 26.73
N PRO A 29 24.80 15.52 27.52
CA PRO A 29 24.17 16.83 27.34
C PRO A 29 25.14 17.91 27.84
N VAL A 30 25.75 18.63 26.89
CA VAL A 30 26.77 19.66 27.14
C VAL A 30 26.18 21.07 27.02
N TRP A 31 26.45 21.92 28.00
CA TRP A 31 26.13 23.36 27.98
C TRP A 31 27.37 24.21 27.81
N ARG A 32 27.22 25.28 27.02
CA ARG A 32 28.21 26.31 26.74
C ARG A 32 27.50 27.69 26.67
N ASP A 33 28.28 28.76 26.81
CA ASP A 33 27.82 30.15 26.87
C ASP A 33 27.20 30.70 25.55
N ASP A 34 27.20 29.93 24.46
CA ASP A 34 26.43 30.22 23.25
C ASP A 34 24.90 30.02 23.42
N GLU A 35 24.47 29.31 24.47
CA GLU A 35 23.06 29.04 24.78
C GLU A 35 22.42 30.10 25.71
N LEU A 36 23.01 31.30 25.80
CA LEU A 36 22.55 32.35 26.71
C LEU A 36 21.31 33.10 26.18
N PRO A 37 20.20 33.14 26.95
CA PRO A 37 18.98 33.81 26.51
C PRO A 37 19.14 35.34 26.55
N ALA A 38 18.71 36.02 25.49
CA ALA A 38 18.90 37.47 25.28
C ALA A 38 18.23 38.41 26.31
N HIS A 39 17.56 37.88 27.34
CA HIS A 39 16.79 38.63 28.34
C HIS A 39 17.25 38.42 29.79
N ARG A 40 18.33 37.65 30.03
CA ARG A 40 18.86 37.41 31.39
C ARG A 40 20.33 37.86 31.51
N ALA A 41 20.72 38.27 32.72
CA ALA A 41 22.11 38.63 33.00
C ALA A 41 23.02 37.41 32.85
N TYR A 42 24.10 37.56 32.08
CA TYR A 42 25.08 36.51 31.80
C TYR A 42 25.58 35.78 33.06
N ALA A 43 25.91 36.54 34.11
CA ALA A 43 26.44 36.00 35.35
C ALA A 43 25.44 35.07 36.09
N GLU A 44 24.14 35.39 36.07
CA GLU A 44 23.12 34.59 36.75
C GLU A 44 22.90 33.24 36.07
N VAL A 45 22.86 33.23 34.74
CA VAL A 45 22.63 32.00 33.97
C VAL A 45 23.86 31.09 34.04
N ILE A 46 25.06 31.66 33.95
CA ILE A 46 26.32 30.93 34.13
C ILE A 46 26.38 30.30 35.52
N GLU A 47 26.09 31.06 36.58
CA GLU A 47 26.12 30.54 37.95
C GLU A 47 25.06 29.44 38.19
N GLU A 48 23.85 29.60 37.65
CA GLU A 48 22.80 28.58 37.69
C GLU A 48 23.24 27.29 37.00
N ARG A 49 23.83 27.42 35.81
CA ARG A 49 24.30 26.28 35.01
C ARG A 49 25.49 25.58 35.65
N LEU A 50 26.46 26.35 36.15
CA LEU A 50 27.63 25.85 36.86
C LEU A 50 27.24 25.04 38.11
N LYS A 51 26.25 25.51 38.89
CA LYS A 51 25.73 24.78 40.07
C LYS A 51 24.95 23.51 39.71
N SER A 52 24.29 23.50 38.55
CA SER A 52 23.48 22.35 38.10
C SER A 52 24.29 21.26 37.41
N ALA A 53 25.50 21.56 36.94
CA ALA A 53 26.33 20.63 36.18
C ALA A 53 26.95 19.56 37.08
N LYS A 54 26.92 18.30 36.62
CA LYS A 54 27.54 17.17 37.32
C LYS A 54 29.05 17.12 37.09
N ALA A 55 29.50 17.58 35.92
CA ALA A 55 30.91 17.79 35.59
C ALA A 55 31.11 19.17 34.96
N VAL A 56 32.13 19.90 35.41
CA VAL A 56 32.54 21.18 34.83
C VAL A 56 33.92 20.98 34.20
N LEU A 57 33.94 20.98 32.87
CA LEU A 57 35.16 20.89 32.08
C LEU A 57 35.76 22.28 31.87
N VAL A 58 36.95 22.50 32.42
CA VAL A 58 37.75 23.71 32.20
C VAL A 58 38.85 23.43 31.18
N LEU A 59 38.84 24.18 30.08
CA LEU A 59 39.87 24.14 29.05
C LEU A 59 40.91 25.24 29.29
N TRP A 60 42.13 24.83 29.64
CA TRP A 60 43.25 25.71 29.94
C TRP A 60 44.11 25.99 28.70
N SER A 61 44.24 27.26 28.37
CA SER A 61 45.25 27.86 27.50
C SER A 61 46.00 28.95 28.28
N ALA A 62 47.05 29.53 27.69
CA ALA A 62 47.72 30.71 28.25
C ALA A 62 46.75 31.89 28.49
N GLU A 63 45.68 31.99 27.69
CA GLU A 63 44.65 33.03 27.81
C GLU A 63 43.57 32.67 28.84
N ALA A 64 43.12 31.42 28.88
CA ALA A 64 42.22 30.93 29.92
C ALA A 64 42.84 31.07 31.31
N ALA A 65 44.15 30.82 31.42
CA ALA A 65 44.90 31.04 32.64
C ALA A 65 44.93 32.50 33.09
N LYS A 66 44.69 33.50 32.23
CA LYS A 66 44.62 34.94 32.61
C LYS A 66 43.19 35.41 32.89
N SER A 67 42.18 34.67 32.41
CA SER A 67 40.78 35.05 32.56
C SER A 67 40.32 34.94 34.01
N GLN A 68 39.81 36.05 34.56
CA GLN A 68 39.21 36.06 35.91
C GLN A 68 37.94 35.20 35.98
N TRP A 69 37.19 35.12 34.88
CA TRP A 69 35.96 34.34 34.78
C TRP A 69 36.23 32.83 34.76
N VAL A 70 37.13 32.37 33.89
CA VAL A 70 37.51 30.95 33.83
C VAL A 70 38.11 30.48 35.15
N ARG A 71 38.93 31.32 35.81
CA ARG A 71 39.46 31.02 37.14
C ARG A 71 38.37 30.92 38.22
N ALA A 72 37.38 31.80 38.17
CA ALA A 72 36.26 31.78 39.11
C ALA A 72 35.38 30.53 38.92
N GLU A 73 35.06 30.18 37.68
CA GLU A 73 34.32 28.96 37.34
C GLU A 73 35.09 27.70 37.74
N ALA A 74 36.39 27.67 37.47
CA ALA A 74 37.27 26.56 37.87
C ALA A 74 37.34 26.41 39.39
N ASP A 75 37.43 27.52 40.15
CA ASP A 75 37.49 27.45 41.62
C ASP A 75 36.15 27.01 42.22
N ALA A 76 35.03 27.48 41.66
CA ALA A 76 33.70 27.04 42.05
C ALA A 76 33.48 25.54 41.76
N ALA A 77 33.88 25.05 40.58
CA ALA A 77 33.85 23.63 40.24
C ALA A 77 34.76 22.79 41.14
N ARG A 78 35.95 23.31 41.49
CA ARG A 78 36.88 22.66 42.41
C ARG A 78 36.26 22.53 43.80
N ALA A 79 35.66 23.61 44.31
CA ALA A 79 34.98 23.62 45.60
C ALA A 79 33.78 22.66 45.63
N ALA A 80 33.07 22.52 44.52
CA ALA A 80 31.94 21.59 44.36
C ALA A 80 32.37 20.14 44.09
N GLY A 81 33.66 19.86 43.83
CA GLY A 81 34.14 18.52 43.49
C GLY A 81 33.75 18.04 42.09
N THR A 82 33.32 18.95 41.20
CA THR A 82 32.85 18.64 39.83
C THR A 82 33.88 19.00 38.74
N LEU A 83 35.06 19.47 39.12
CA LEU A 83 36.09 19.96 38.20
C LEU A 83 36.75 18.82 37.38
N VAL A 84 36.72 18.97 36.04
CA VAL A 84 37.54 18.24 35.07
C VAL A 84 38.39 19.24 34.30
N GLN A 85 39.66 18.93 34.05
CA GLN A 85 40.59 19.87 33.43
C GLN A 85 41.27 19.27 32.21
N ALA A 86 41.36 20.07 31.14
CA ALA A 86 42.19 19.79 29.98
C ALA A 86 43.06 20.99 29.61
N VAL A 87 44.27 20.75 29.11
CA VAL A 87 45.14 21.78 28.54
C VAL A 87 45.11 21.71 27.02
N LEU A 88 45.03 22.87 26.35
CA LEU A 88 44.92 22.99 24.90
C LEU A 88 46.24 23.35 24.19
N ASP A 89 47.22 23.91 24.89
CA ASP A 89 48.45 24.46 24.28
C ASP A 89 49.73 24.07 25.04
N GLY A 90 49.64 23.07 25.92
CA GLY A 90 50.73 22.65 26.81
C GLY A 90 50.99 23.57 28.01
N SER A 91 50.19 24.63 28.20
CA SER A 91 50.29 25.52 29.36
C SER A 91 50.03 24.80 30.69
N ILE A 92 50.77 25.19 31.72
CA ILE A 92 50.53 24.70 33.08
C ILE A 92 49.36 25.48 33.69
N PRO A 93 48.27 24.83 34.17
CA PRO A 93 47.18 25.52 34.83
C PRO A 93 47.68 26.38 36.01
N PRO A 94 47.06 27.54 36.31
CA PRO A 94 47.51 28.38 37.42
C PRO A 94 47.30 27.68 38.77
N MET A 95 48.09 28.03 39.80
CA MET A 95 47.80 27.58 41.17
C MET A 95 46.40 28.04 41.61
N PRO A 96 45.62 27.20 42.33
CA PRO A 96 45.96 25.86 42.85
C PRO A 96 45.67 24.70 41.88
N PHE A 97 45.27 24.97 40.64
CA PHE A 97 44.77 23.98 39.69
C PHE A 97 45.83 23.05 39.09
N ASN A 98 47.09 23.47 39.05
CA ASN A 98 48.23 22.61 38.69
C ASN A 98 48.53 21.50 39.71
N GLN A 99 47.90 21.53 40.89
CA GLN A 99 47.98 20.44 41.88
C GLN A 99 47.02 19.29 41.56
N ILE A 100 46.10 19.49 40.61
CA ILE A 100 45.13 18.49 40.16
C ILE A 100 45.57 17.99 38.79
N GLN A 101 45.41 16.69 38.56
CA GLN A 101 45.82 16.08 37.30
C GLN A 101 44.99 16.65 36.12
N CYS A 102 45.67 17.08 35.07
CA CYS A 102 45.06 17.63 33.86
C CYS A 102 45.14 16.61 32.70
N ALA A 103 44.15 16.59 31.81
CA ALA A 103 44.23 15.90 30.53
C ALA A 103 44.95 16.77 29.50
N ASP A 104 45.74 16.18 28.61
CA ASP A 104 46.48 16.93 27.58
C ASP A 104 45.79 16.80 26.23
N LEU A 105 45.25 17.89 25.71
CA LEU A 105 44.58 17.97 24.41
C LEU A 105 45.38 18.82 23.40
N SER A 106 46.64 19.14 23.68
CA SER A 106 47.46 20.01 22.81
C SER A 106 47.67 19.47 21.40
N GLU A 107 47.69 18.14 21.24
CA GLU A 107 47.80 17.45 19.95
C GLU A 107 46.49 16.74 19.54
N TRP A 108 45.35 17.08 20.16
CA TRP A 108 44.09 16.41 19.85
C TRP A 108 43.50 16.87 18.52
N ASP A 109 43.30 15.92 17.61
CA ASP A 109 42.79 16.13 16.25
C ASP A 109 41.29 15.84 16.10
N GLY A 110 40.61 15.51 17.21
CA GLY A 110 39.22 15.05 17.21
C GLY A 110 39.06 13.53 17.36
N SER A 111 40.14 12.76 17.32
CA SER A 111 40.09 11.30 17.46
C SER A 111 39.60 10.84 18.83
N SER A 112 38.70 9.86 18.85
CA SER A 112 38.15 9.25 20.07
C SER A 112 39.17 8.41 20.86
N ASP A 113 40.29 8.06 20.22
CA ASP A 113 41.31 7.15 20.76
C ASP A 113 42.54 7.87 21.35
N ALA A 114 42.63 9.19 21.14
CA ALA A 114 43.70 10.02 21.69
C ALA A 114 43.80 9.87 23.21
N ALA A 115 45.03 9.74 23.73
CA ALA A 115 45.25 9.44 25.15
C ALA A 115 44.68 10.51 26.10
N GLY A 116 44.84 11.79 25.74
CA GLY A 116 44.24 12.91 26.45
C GLY A 116 42.71 12.86 26.46
N TRP A 117 42.12 12.57 25.31
CA TRP A 117 40.67 12.43 25.15
C TRP A 117 40.10 11.27 25.98
N ARG A 118 40.74 10.10 25.96
CA ARG A 118 40.32 8.95 26.79
C ARG A 118 40.35 9.27 28.28
N LYS A 119 41.37 9.99 28.75
CA LYS A 119 41.50 10.42 30.15
C LYS A 119 40.43 11.45 30.53
N LEU A 120 40.16 12.39 29.63
CA LEU A 120 39.06 13.35 29.78
C LEU A 120 37.72 12.63 29.92
N LYS A 121 37.40 11.73 28.99
CA LYS A 121 36.17 10.94 28.99
C LYS A 121 36.01 10.10 30.25
N ALA A 122 37.07 9.46 30.73
CA ALA A 122 37.05 8.70 31.97
C ALA A 122 36.73 9.58 33.19
N SER A 123 37.25 10.80 33.22
CA SER A 123 37.02 11.76 34.31
C SER A 123 35.59 12.33 34.30
N ILE A 124 35.08 12.67 33.11
CA ILE A 124 33.69 13.10 32.93
C ILE A 124 32.74 11.97 33.30
N LYS A 125 33.04 10.73 32.87
CA LYS A 125 32.26 9.54 33.25
C LYS A 125 32.20 9.30 34.75
N ALA A 126 33.31 9.56 35.46
CA ALA A 126 33.37 9.40 36.91
C ALA A 126 32.48 10.40 37.66
N LEU A 127 32.31 11.62 37.12
CA LEU A 127 31.55 12.70 37.78
C LEU A 127 30.09 12.81 37.29
N ALA A 128 29.88 12.73 35.98
CA ALA A 128 28.55 12.83 35.36
C ALA A 128 27.82 11.48 35.24
N GLY A 129 28.51 10.36 35.54
CA GLY A 129 28.06 9.00 35.22
C GLY A 129 28.44 8.60 33.80
N ALA A 130 28.22 7.33 33.42
CA ALA A 130 28.27 6.96 32.00
C ALA A 130 27.35 7.92 31.21
N PRO A 131 27.73 8.33 29.99
CA PRO A 131 26.74 8.99 29.15
C PRO A 131 25.56 8.03 29.04
N PRO A 132 24.34 8.50 28.77
CA PRO A 132 23.27 7.62 28.32
C PRO A 132 23.74 6.93 27.03
N SER A 133 24.54 5.88 27.19
CA SER A 133 24.90 4.94 26.18
C SER A 133 23.59 4.43 25.65
N ALA A 134 23.55 4.25 24.34
CA ALA A 134 22.61 3.41 23.63
C ALA A 134 22.71 1.93 24.08
N GLU A 135 22.81 1.67 25.39
CA GLU A 135 21.99 0.64 25.99
C GLU A 135 20.57 0.90 25.54
N LYS A 136 19.99 -0.15 24.99
CA LYS A 136 18.57 -0.34 24.73
C LYS A 136 17.79 -0.19 26.05
N THR A 137 17.82 1.00 26.65
CA THR A 137 16.66 1.51 27.33
C THR A 137 15.66 1.69 26.22
N THR A 138 14.75 0.74 26.16
CA THR A 138 13.34 0.98 25.92
C THR A 138 12.92 2.28 26.64
N ARG A 139 13.31 3.44 26.10
CA ARG A 139 12.29 4.41 25.78
C ARG A 139 11.33 3.61 24.92
N SER A 140 10.27 3.15 25.56
CA SER A 140 8.96 3.44 25.05
C SER A 140 8.92 4.94 24.64
N ARG A 141 9.54 5.30 23.49
CA ARG A 141 8.68 5.69 22.39
C ARG A 141 7.84 4.45 22.28
N SER A 142 6.62 4.49 22.83
CA SER A 142 5.64 3.45 22.53
C SER A 142 5.88 3.15 21.06
N ARG A 143 6.31 1.93 20.71
CA ARG A 143 6.20 1.53 19.31
C ARG A 143 4.78 1.98 18.97
N PRO A 144 4.59 2.92 18.03
CA PRO A 144 3.25 3.39 17.74
C PRO A 144 2.43 2.12 17.59
N LEU A 145 1.36 2.00 18.40
CA LEU A 145 0.60 0.76 18.49
C LEU A 145 0.28 0.41 17.04
N CYS A 146 0.81 -0.71 16.59
CA CYS A 146 0.74 -1.12 15.20
C CYS A 146 0.25 -2.57 15.18
N ILE A 147 -0.84 -2.80 14.47
CA ILE A 147 -1.52 -4.09 14.42
C ILE A 147 -1.57 -4.62 12.99
N CYS A 148 -1.34 -5.92 12.84
CA CYS A 148 -1.65 -6.66 11.62
C CYS A 148 -2.90 -7.52 11.86
N VAL A 149 -3.93 -7.40 11.03
CA VAL A 149 -5.10 -8.28 11.07
C VAL A 149 -4.92 -9.35 10.00
N LEU A 150 -4.61 -10.57 10.42
CA LEU A 150 -4.46 -11.70 9.49
C LEU A 150 -5.82 -12.12 8.92
N PRO A 151 -5.85 -12.68 7.69
CA PRO A 151 -7.05 -13.29 7.13
C PRO A 151 -7.58 -14.38 8.06
N PHE A 152 -8.85 -14.27 8.46
CA PHE A 152 -9.45 -15.24 9.35
C PHE A 152 -9.63 -16.55 8.60
N GLN A 153 -9.23 -17.65 9.23
CA GLN A 153 -9.31 -18.96 8.62
C GLN A 153 -10.77 -19.40 8.47
N ASN A 154 -11.15 -19.80 7.25
CA ASN A 154 -12.43 -20.44 7.02
C ASN A 154 -12.45 -21.87 7.59
N MET A 155 -13.22 -22.05 8.67
CA MET A 155 -13.48 -23.33 9.32
C MET A 155 -14.88 -23.88 9.04
N SER A 156 -15.55 -23.36 7.99
CA SER A 156 -16.87 -23.82 7.54
C SER A 156 -16.80 -25.14 6.78
N GLY A 157 -15.62 -25.51 6.26
CA GLY A 157 -15.42 -26.72 5.44
C GLY A 157 -15.91 -26.57 4.00
N ASP A 158 -16.37 -25.37 3.64
CA ASP A 158 -16.83 -25.00 2.31
C ASP A 158 -15.98 -23.82 1.81
N PRO A 159 -15.09 -24.04 0.80
CA PRO A 159 -14.30 -22.98 0.19
C PRO A 159 -15.15 -21.85 -0.41
N GLU A 160 -16.42 -22.11 -0.76
CA GLU A 160 -17.31 -21.07 -1.25
C GLU A 160 -17.64 -20.04 -0.16
N GLN A 161 -17.39 -20.30 1.12
CA GLN A 161 -17.60 -19.33 2.20
C GLN A 161 -16.35 -18.48 2.53
N GLU A 162 -15.25 -18.66 1.80
CA GLU A 162 -13.99 -17.96 2.07
C GLU A 162 -14.14 -16.43 1.97
N TYR A 163 -14.99 -15.95 1.05
CA TYR A 163 -15.27 -14.51 0.92
C TYR A 163 -15.85 -13.91 2.20
N PHE A 164 -16.59 -14.72 2.97
CA PHE A 164 -17.26 -14.26 4.18
C PHE A 164 -16.25 -14.08 5.31
N SER A 165 -15.30 -15.01 5.47
CA SER A 165 -14.20 -14.85 6.44
C SER A 165 -13.26 -13.70 6.05
N ASP A 166 -12.94 -13.56 4.77
CA ASP A 166 -12.13 -12.44 4.26
C ASP A 166 -12.80 -11.10 4.50
N GLY A 167 -14.11 -11.00 4.25
CA GLY A 167 -14.90 -9.80 4.48
C GLY A 167 -14.86 -9.35 5.94
N ILE A 168 -14.97 -10.29 6.88
CA ILE A 168 -14.86 -9.99 8.33
C ILE A 168 -13.48 -9.45 8.68
N SER A 169 -12.40 -10.04 8.18
CA SER A 169 -11.03 -9.56 8.42
C SER A 169 -10.80 -8.16 7.84
N GLU A 170 -11.33 -7.90 6.65
CA GLU A 170 -11.25 -6.62 5.96
C GLU A 170 -12.04 -5.52 6.69
N ASP A 171 -13.24 -5.83 7.17
CA ASP A 171 -14.06 -4.89 7.96
C ASP A 171 -13.38 -4.55 9.29
N ILE A 172 -12.82 -5.55 10.00
CA ILE A 172 -12.08 -5.29 11.24
C ILE A 172 -10.84 -4.42 10.96
N THR A 173 -10.11 -4.69 9.88
CA THR A 173 -8.97 -3.87 9.45
C THR A 173 -9.38 -2.43 9.18
N THR A 174 -10.53 -2.25 8.51
CA THR A 174 -11.11 -0.95 8.17
C THR A 174 -11.59 -0.18 9.39
N ASP A 175 -12.21 -0.85 10.36
CA ASP A 175 -12.63 -0.20 11.60
C ASP A 175 -11.43 0.23 12.45
N LEU A 176 -10.40 -0.60 12.53
CA LEU A 176 -9.18 -0.28 13.27
C LEU A 176 -8.37 0.84 12.59
N SER A 177 -8.40 0.97 11.27
CA SER A 177 -7.66 2.02 10.54
C SER A 177 -8.23 3.42 10.75
N LYS A 178 -9.50 3.53 11.19
CA LYS A 178 -10.14 4.80 11.58
C LYS A 178 -9.55 5.38 12.88
N ILE A 179 -8.76 4.61 13.62
CA ILE A 179 -8.21 4.99 14.92
C ILE A 179 -6.85 5.66 14.71
N SER A 180 -6.78 6.98 14.91
CA SER A 180 -5.57 7.77 14.63
C SER A 180 -4.34 7.38 15.47
N ALA A 181 -4.57 6.81 16.65
CA ALA A 181 -3.53 6.34 17.57
C ALA A 181 -2.99 4.93 17.24
N LEU A 182 -3.56 4.25 16.24
CA LEU A 182 -3.25 2.86 15.87
C LEU A 182 -2.76 2.82 14.41
N GLY A 183 -1.50 2.44 14.22
CA GLY A 183 -1.02 1.98 12.93
C GLY A 183 -1.69 0.65 12.58
N VAL A 184 -2.18 0.53 11.35
CA VAL A 184 -2.75 -0.72 10.86
C VAL A 184 -1.99 -1.13 9.62
N VAL A 185 -1.53 -2.39 9.58
CA VAL A 185 -0.90 -2.94 8.39
C VAL A 185 -1.92 -2.97 7.26
N ALA A 186 -1.50 -2.52 6.09
CA ALA A 186 -2.33 -2.57 4.89
C ALA A 186 -2.79 -4.01 4.61
N ARG A 187 -4.06 -4.15 4.24
CA ARG A 187 -4.74 -5.43 4.00
C ARG A 187 -3.91 -6.38 3.15
N ASN A 188 -3.35 -5.91 2.04
CA ASN A 188 -2.53 -6.71 1.14
C ASN A 188 -1.34 -7.42 1.82
N THR A 189 -0.61 -6.68 2.66
CA THR A 189 0.56 -7.18 3.38
C THR A 189 0.15 -8.24 4.40
N ALA A 190 -1.03 -8.11 5.01
CA ALA A 190 -1.57 -9.14 5.89
C ALA A 190 -2.06 -10.37 5.11
N PHE A 191 -2.67 -10.16 3.94
CA PHE A 191 -3.22 -11.23 3.10
C PHE A 191 -2.15 -12.07 2.41
N THR A 192 -0.87 -11.64 2.36
CA THR A 192 0.23 -12.49 1.86
C THR A 192 0.44 -13.75 2.70
N PHE A 193 -0.02 -13.76 3.96
CA PHE A 193 0.07 -14.91 4.86
C PHE A 193 -1.15 -15.83 4.77
N LYS A 194 -2.09 -15.56 3.85
CA LYS A 194 -3.30 -16.36 3.70
C LYS A 194 -2.96 -17.81 3.31
N GLY A 195 -3.54 -18.77 4.03
CA GLY A 195 -3.32 -20.19 3.78
C GLY A 195 -1.95 -20.70 4.23
N GLU A 196 -1.09 -19.84 4.77
CA GLU A 196 0.19 -20.23 5.36
C GLU A 196 0.01 -20.54 6.86
N SER A 197 0.67 -21.59 7.34
CA SER A 197 0.81 -21.84 8.78
C SER A 197 1.99 -21.04 9.30
N VAL A 198 1.75 -19.83 9.80
CA VAL A 198 2.79 -18.88 10.21
C VAL A 198 2.83 -18.70 11.72
N ASP A 199 4.04 -18.58 12.27
CA ASP A 199 4.23 -18.17 13.65
C ASP A 199 3.98 -16.66 13.78
N VAL A 200 3.08 -16.28 14.69
CA VAL A 200 2.66 -14.90 14.89
C VAL A 200 3.82 -13.98 15.29
N ALA A 201 4.79 -14.47 16.07
CA ALA A 201 5.97 -13.70 16.44
C ALA A 201 6.87 -13.44 15.22
N ASP A 202 6.91 -14.37 14.26
CA ASP A 202 7.64 -14.18 13.01
C ASP A 202 6.93 -13.21 12.07
N VAL A 203 5.59 -13.27 11.96
CA VAL A 203 4.79 -12.26 11.26
C VAL A 203 5.05 -10.88 11.86
N ALA A 204 4.96 -10.76 13.18
CA ALA A 204 5.16 -9.49 13.87
C ALA A 204 6.55 -8.90 13.61
N ARG A 205 7.58 -9.74 13.65
CA ARG A 205 8.97 -9.35 13.38
C ARG A 205 9.18 -8.96 11.92
N LYS A 206 8.63 -9.74 10.97
CA LYS A 206 8.75 -9.51 9.53
C LYS A 206 8.10 -8.19 9.12
N LEU A 207 6.94 -7.87 9.70
CA LEU A 207 6.19 -6.66 9.39
C LEU A 207 6.57 -5.47 10.29
N GLY A 208 7.37 -5.69 11.33
CA GLY A 208 7.72 -4.65 12.30
C GLY A 208 6.55 -4.16 13.15
N VAL A 209 5.51 -4.98 13.33
CA VAL A 209 4.29 -4.61 14.06
C VAL A 209 4.40 -4.99 15.53
N SER A 210 3.62 -4.30 16.36
CA SER A 210 3.57 -4.58 17.80
C SER A 210 2.61 -5.71 18.15
N HIS A 211 1.53 -5.87 17.39
CA HIS A 211 0.46 -6.82 17.68
C HIS A 211 -0.04 -7.47 16.40
N VAL A 212 -0.60 -8.66 16.55
CA VAL A 212 -1.24 -9.39 15.45
C VAL A 212 -2.60 -9.90 15.93
N LEU A 213 -3.63 -9.68 15.12
CA LEU A 213 -4.94 -10.29 15.29
C LEU A 213 -5.04 -11.49 14.35
N GLU A 214 -5.36 -12.65 14.91
CA GLU A 214 -5.69 -13.85 14.14
C GLU A 214 -7.07 -14.37 14.54
N GLY A 215 -7.66 -15.19 13.68
CA GLY A 215 -8.99 -15.71 13.94
C GLY A 215 -9.44 -16.78 12.97
N SER A 216 -10.63 -17.31 13.24
CA SER A 216 -11.31 -18.28 12.40
C SER A 216 -12.80 -17.99 12.36
N VAL A 217 -13.42 -18.26 11.21
CA VAL A 217 -14.86 -18.12 11.00
C VAL A 217 -15.42 -19.45 10.55
N ARG A 218 -16.50 -19.89 11.21
CA ARG A 218 -17.32 -21.02 10.79
C ARG A 218 -18.75 -20.53 10.61
N LYS A 219 -19.24 -20.55 9.38
CA LYS A 219 -20.62 -20.24 9.05
C LYS A 219 -21.34 -21.53 8.69
N ALA A 220 -22.49 -21.77 9.32
CA ALA A 220 -23.31 -22.94 9.08
C ALA A 220 -24.80 -22.56 9.18
N GLY A 221 -25.48 -22.55 8.03
CA GLY A 221 -26.86 -22.07 7.94
C GLY A 221 -26.96 -20.60 8.37
N GLY A 222 -27.87 -20.31 9.28
CA GLY A 222 -28.07 -18.96 9.85
C GLY A 222 -27.16 -18.61 11.02
N ARG A 223 -26.20 -19.48 11.40
CA ARG A 223 -25.31 -19.23 12.54
C ARG A 223 -23.87 -19.00 12.12
N VAL A 224 -23.19 -18.13 12.87
CA VAL A 224 -21.78 -17.81 12.70
C VAL A 224 -21.03 -18.01 14.02
N ARG A 225 -19.90 -18.70 13.93
CA ARG A 225 -18.93 -18.83 15.02
C ARG A 225 -17.63 -18.18 14.62
N ILE A 226 -17.19 -17.20 15.41
CA ILE A 226 -15.93 -16.48 15.20
C ILE A 226 -15.05 -16.69 16.42
N ASN A 227 -13.82 -17.15 16.22
CA ASN A 227 -12.78 -17.07 17.23
C ASN A 227 -11.82 -15.96 16.80
N ALA A 228 -11.50 -15.04 17.71
CA ALA A 228 -10.56 -13.95 17.44
C ALA A 228 -9.59 -13.82 18.62
N GLN A 229 -8.32 -13.58 18.31
CA GLN A 229 -7.25 -13.51 19.31
C GLN A 229 -6.26 -12.41 18.96
N LEU A 230 -5.94 -11.58 19.95
CA LEU A 230 -4.94 -10.52 19.86
C LEU A 230 -3.67 -10.96 20.58
N ILE A 231 -2.56 -10.97 19.85
CA ILE A 231 -1.28 -11.48 20.31
C ILE A 231 -0.26 -10.34 20.32
N ASP A 232 0.54 -10.26 21.39
CA ASP A 232 1.70 -9.38 21.46
C ASP A 232 2.84 -9.96 20.62
N GLY A 233 3.28 -9.20 19.61
CA GLY A 233 4.28 -9.65 18.65
C GLY A 233 5.70 -9.76 19.18
N GLY A 234 5.99 -9.22 20.38
CA GLY A 234 7.30 -9.29 21.01
C GLY A 234 7.48 -10.53 21.90
N SER A 235 6.44 -10.89 22.63
CA SER A 235 6.41 -11.99 23.60
C SER A 235 5.71 -13.25 23.07
N GLY A 236 4.83 -13.12 22.08
CA GLY A 236 3.94 -14.18 21.62
C GLY A 236 2.77 -14.47 22.56
N GLU A 237 2.57 -13.65 23.60
CA GLU A 237 1.48 -13.84 24.56
C GLU A 237 0.12 -13.38 24.00
N HIS A 238 -0.94 -14.12 24.31
CA HIS A 238 -2.31 -13.71 24.02
C HIS A 238 -2.74 -12.61 25.00
N LEU A 239 -2.96 -11.40 24.49
CA LEU A 239 -3.50 -10.29 25.28
C LEU A 239 -5.01 -10.40 25.45
N TRP A 240 -5.68 -10.97 24.45
CA TRP A 240 -7.12 -11.14 24.42
C TRP A 240 -7.47 -12.30 23.48
N ALA A 241 -8.48 -13.08 23.85
CA ALA A 241 -9.02 -14.15 23.03
C ALA A 241 -10.49 -14.35 23.37
N GLU A 242 -11.36 -14.34 22.36
CA GLU A 242 -12.79 -14.54 22.56
C GLU A 242 -13.40 -15.43 21.48
N ARG A 243 -14.54 -16.02 21.85
CA ARG A 243 -15.36 -16.84 20.96
C ARG A 243 -16.79 -16.31 20.93
N TYR A 244 -17.22 -15.97 19.72
CA TYR A 244 -18.57 -15.55 19.41
C TYR A 244 -19.30 -16.70 18.72
N ASP A 245 -20.53 -16.98 19.13
CA ASP A 245 -21.35 -18.07 18.57
C ASP A 245 -22.81 -17.64 18.54
N ARG A 246 -23.19 -16.86 17.52
CA ARG A 246 -24.52 -16.22 17.42
C ARG A 246 -25.17 -16.45 16.06
N ASP A 247 -26.35 -15.86 15.87
CA ASP A 247 -27.02 -15.81 14.58
C ASP A 247 -26.31 -14.82 13.65
N LEU A 248 -26.39 -15.06 12.34
CA LEU A 248 -25.77 -14.23 11.31
C LEU A 248 -26.31 -12.79 11.34
N GLU A 249 -27.54 -12.60 11.81
CA GLU A 249 -28.14 -11.27 12.02
C GLU A 249 -27.33 -10.41 13.01
N ASP A 250 -26.62 -11.05 13.94
CA ASP A 250 -25.75 -10.37 14.92
C ASP A 250 -24.34 -10.09 14.38
N ILE A 251 -24.03 -10.36 13.10
CA ILE A 251 -22.67 -10.27 12.56
C ILE A 251 -22.03 -8.90 12.79
N PHE A 252 -22.83 -7.85 12.65
CA PHE A 252 -22.39 -6.49 12.87
C PHE A 252 -22.08 -6.21 14.35
N ALA A 253 -22.95 -6.68 15.26
CA ALA A 253 -22.69 -6.56 16.68
C ALA A 253 -21.41 -7.30 17.08
N ILE A 254 -21.15 -8.47 16.48
CA ILE A 254 -19.90 -9.21 16.73
C ILE A 254 -18.68 -8.42 16.25
N GLN A 255 -18.72 -7.82 15.04
CA GLN A 255 -17.63 -6.98 14.56
C GLN A 255 -17.38 -5.77 15.47
N ASP A 256 -18.44 -5.10 15.94
CA ASP A 256 -18.34 -4.01 16.93
C ASP A 256 -17.68 -4.49 18.23
N GLU A 257 -18.13 -5.62 18.76
CA GLU A 257 -17.61 -6.23 19.99
C GLU A 257 -16.12 -6.56 19.83
N ILE A 258 -15.70 -7.12 18.69
CA ILE A 258 -14.29 -7.43 18.39
C ILE A 258 -13.46 -6.14 18.34
N SER A 259 -13.86 -5.15 17.54
CA SER A 259 -13.12 -3.89 17.41
C SER A 259 -12.99 -3.16 18.74
N LYS A 260 -14.07 -3.11 19.55
CA LYS A 260 -14.06 -2.53 20.90
C LYS A 260 -13.15 -3.30 21.86
N ALA A 261 -13.23 -4.63 21.84
CA ALA A 261 -12.37 -5.46 22.68
C ALA A 261 -10.88 -5.30 22.36
N ILE A 262 -10.52 -5.15 21.08
CA ILE A 262 -9.14 -4.88 20.66
C ILE A 262 -8.67 -3.53 21.19
N VAL A 263 -9.49 -2.48 21.05
CA VAL A 263 -9.18 -1.14 21.56
C VAL A 263 -8.98 -1.16 23.08
N GLU A 264 -9.83 -1.87 23.81
CA GLU A 264 -9.73 -2.02 25.26
C GLU A 264 -8.47 -2.81 25.66
N ALA A 265 -8.17 -3.92 24.98
CA ALA A 265 -6.98 -4.72 25.23
C ALA A 265 -5.69 -3.94 24.98
N LEU A 266 -5.67 -3.11 23.92
CA LEU A 266 -4.56 -2.22 23.59
C LEU A 266 -4.53 -0.94 24.46
N LYS A 267 -5.54 -0.74 25.33
CA LYS A 267 -5.71 0.44 26.20
C LYS A 267 -5.70 1.76 25.41
N ILE A 268 -6.28 1.73 24.21
CA ILE A 268 -6.42 2.91 23.34
C ILE A 268 -7.66 3.69 23.74
N ARG A 269 -7.55 5.02 23.82
CA ARG A 269 -8.69 5.89 24.05
C ARG A 269 -9.22 6.42 22.72
N LEU A 270 -10.43 6.01 22.35
CA LEU A 270 -11.12 6.51 21.16
C LEU A 270 -11.62 7.93 21.35
N LEU A 271 -11.46 8.76 20.32
CA LEU A 271 -12.17 10.02 20.18
C LEU A 271 -13.65 9.76 19.83
N PRO A 272 -14.58 10.67 20.19
CA PRO A 272 -16.00 10.53 19.84
C PRO A 272 -16.24 10.34 18.34
N GLU A 273 -15.47 11.02 17.49
CA GLU A 273 -15.54 10.94 16.03
C GLU A 273 -15.08 9.58 15.51
N GLU A 274 -14.00 9.03 16.06
CA GLU A 274 -13.48 7.69 15.71
C GLU A 274 -14.48 6.60 16.11
N LYS A 275 -15.08 6.72 17.31
CA LYS A 275 -16.14 5.81 17.75
C LYS A 275 -17.34 5.85 16.81
N LYS A 276 -17.77 7.04 16.42
CA LYS A 276 -18.88 7.21 15.46
C LYS A 276 -18.53 6.64 14.08
N ALA A 277 -17.29 6.81 13.64
CA ALA A 277 -16.83 6.31 12.34
C ALA A 277 -16.76 4.76 12.31
N ILE A 278 -16.37 4.13 13.43
CA ILE A 278 -16.43 2.66 13.58
C ILE A 278 -17.88 2.17 13.56
N GLU A 279 -18.77 2.88 14.27
CA GLU A 279 -20.19 2.51 14.35
C GLU A 279 -21.00 2.85 13.07
N GLN A 280 -20.48 3.73 12.20
CA GLN A 280 -21.06 4.02 10.88
C GLN A 280 -20.77 2.88 9.89
N ARG A 281 -21.72 1.94 9.85
CA ARG A 281 -21.73 0.77 8.96
C ARG A 281 -22.43 1.08 7.64
N GLY A 282 -22.01 0.42 6.57
CA GLY A 282 -22.62 0.57 5.24
C GLY A 282 -24.04 -0.03 5.14
N THR A 283 -24.35 -1.04 5.96
CA THR A 283 -25.67 -1.69 6.01
C THR A 283 -25.95 -2.25 7.41
N ASN A 284 -27.23 -2.38 7.75
CA ASN A 284 -27.70 -3.11 8.94
C ASN A 284 -28.37 -4.44 8.58
N SER A 285 -28.41 -4.81 7.30
CA SER A 285 -28.98 -6.08 6.84
C SER A 285 -27.89 -7.10 6.60
N ALA A 286 -27.87 -8.16 7.42
CA ALA A 286 -26.92 -9.25 7.26
C ALA A 286 -27.09 -9.97 5.91
N GLU A 287 -28.33 -10.03 5.37
CA GLU A 287 -28.59 -10.60 4.05
C GLU A 287 -27.98 -9.73 2.93
N ALA A 288 -28.20 -8.41 2.97
CA ALA A 288 -27.63 -7.50 1.98
C ALA A 288 -26.10 -7.50 2.01
N TYR A 289 -25.50 -7.54 3.21
CA TYR A 289 -24.06 -7.67 3.40
C TYR A 289 -23.51 -8.96 2.82
N ASN A 290 -24.13 -10.11 3.13
CA ASN A 290 -23.67 -11.39 2.59
C ASN A 290 -23.75 -11.43 1.05
N LEU A 291 -24.81 -10.84 0.46
CA LEU A 291 -24.92 -10.71 -0.99
C LEU A 291 -23.85 -9.79 -1.58
N TYR A 292 -23.58 -8.64 -0.94
CA TYR A 292 -22.52 -7.75 -1.39
C TYR A 292 -21.14 -8.42 -1.38
N LEU A 293 -20.78 -9.13 -0.31
CA LEU A 293 -19.49 -9.83 -0.26
C LEU A 293 -19.39 -10.91 -1.35
N LEU A 294 -20.47 -11.65 -1.59
CA LEU A 294 -20.52 -12.64 -2.68
C LEU A 294 -20.36 -11.97 -4.06
N ALA A 295 -21.03 -10.83 -4.28
CA ALA A 295 -20.90 -10.07 -5.52
C ALA A 295 -19.47 -9.57 -5.71
N ARG A 296 -18.84 -9.05 -4.64
CA ARG A 296 -17.45 -8.58 -4.66
C ARG A 296 -16.47 -9.72 -4.93
N GLN A 297 -16.68 -10.90 -4.34
CA GLN A 297 -15.88 -12.08 -4.67
C GLN A 297 -15.94 -12.38 -6.16
N TYR A 298 -17.13 -12.45 -6.76
CA TYR A 298 -17.25 -12.69 -8.20
C TYR A 298 -16.63 -11.58 -9.05
N TRP A 299 -16.68 -10.33 -8.59
CA TRP A 299 -16.04 -9.21 -9.27
C TRP A 299 -14.51 -9.34 -9.27
N VAL A 300 -13.94 -9.76 -8.15
CA VAL A 300 -12.49 -9.86 -7.90
C VAL A 300 -11.86 -11.11 -8.48
N THR A 301 -12.46 -12.29 -8.26
CA THR A 301 -11.86 -13.59 -8.64
C THR A 301 -12.44 -14.18 -9.92
N GLY A 302 -13.51 -13.59 -10.47
CA GLY A 302 -14.22 -14.14 -11.62
C GLY A 302 -13.45 -14.05 -12.94
N ASN A 303 -13.91 -14.82 -13.94
CA ASN A 303 -13.36 -14.87 -15.29
C ASN A 303 -13.41 -13.48 -15.99
N HIS A 304 -12.29 -12.74 -15.95
CA HIS A 304 -12.18 -11.40 -16.54
C HIS A 304 -12.40 -11.42 -18.06
N GLY A 305 -13.37 -10.64 -18.56
CA GLY A 305 -13.68 -10.62 -19.99
C GLY A 305 -14.75 -11.63 -20.42
N ASP A 306 -15.35 -12.40 -19.51
CA ASP A 306 -16.64 -13.07 -19.73
C ASP A 306 -17.79 -12.21 -19.17
N PRO A 307 -18.69 -11.67 -20.01
CA PRO A 307 -19.80 -10.82 -19.55
C PRO A 307 -20.73 -11.50 -18.54
N ARG A 308 -20.73 -12.84 -18.47
CA ARG A 308 -21.53 -13.60 -17.49
C ARG A 308 -21.11 -13.29 -16.06
N ARG A 309 -19.86 -12.87 -15.84
CA ARG A 309 -19.37 -12.44 -14.53
C ARG A 309 -20.09 -11.17 -14.11
N GLU A 310 -20.07 -10.12 -14.93
CA GLU A 310 -20.71 -8.85 -14.62
C GLU A 310 -22.22 -8.97 -14.55
N GLU A 311 -22.84 -9.80 -15.40
CA GLU A 311 -24.27 -10.12 -15.31
C GLU A 311 -24.62 -10.78 -13.96
N ARG A 312 -23.74 -11.62 -13.43
CA ARG A 312 -23.91 -12.25 -12.10
C ARG A 312 -23.77 -11.23 -10.99
N VAL A 313 -22.72 -10.40 -11.01
CA VAL A 313 -22.51 -9.31 -10.04
C VAL A 313 -23.70 -8.36 -10.04
N MET A 314 -24.16 -7.93 -11.23
CA MET A 314 -25.33 -7.06 -11.38
C MET A 314 -26.59 -7.66 -10.73
N ARG A 315 -26.88 -8.95 -10.95
CA ARG A 315 -28.06 -9.61 -10.32
C ARG A 315 -27.95 -9.66 -8.79
N ILE A 316 -26.77 -10.01 -8.27
CA ILE A 316 -26.56 -10.13 -6.82
C ILE A 316 -26.65 -8.75 -6.15
N CYS A 317 -25.98 -7.73 -6.70
CA CYS A 317 -26.04 -6.37 -6.16
C CYS A 317 -27.45 -5.78 -6.28
N SER A 318 -28.18 -6.04 -7.38
CA SER A 318 -29.59 -5.61 -7.52
C SER A 318 -30.44 -6.15 -6.37
N ARG A 319 -30.26 -7.44 -6.02
CA ARG A 319 -30.96 -8.03 -4.87
C ARG A 319 -30.52 -7.41 -3.53
N ALA A 320 -29.23 -7.12 -3.36
CA ALA A 320 -28.72 -6.49 -2.15
C ALA A 320 -29.34 -5.10 -1.91
N VAL A 321 -29.45 -4.27 -2.97
CA VAL A 321 -30.03 -2.92 -2.86
C VAL A 321 -31.57 -2.92 -2.80
N GLU A 322 -32.23 -3.98 -3.26
CA GLU A 322 -33.67 -4.19 -2.98
C GLU A 322 -33.93 -4.45 -1.49
N ILE A 323 -33.02 -5.18 -0.83
CA ILE A 323 -33.12 -5.52 0.60
C ILE A 323 -32.74 -4.30 1.45
N ASP A 324 -31.64 -3.62 1.11
CA ASP A 324 -31.20 -2.40 1.77
C ASP A 324 -30.89 -1.29 0.74
N PRO A 325 -31.86 -0.41 0.45
CA PRO A 325 -31.68 0.70 -0.48
C PRO A 325 -30.64 1.74 -0.03
N TYR A 326 -30.22 1.72 1.23
CA TYR A 326 -29.21 2.64 1.77
C TYR A 326 -27.80 2.02 1.79
N TYR A 327 -27.59 0.86 1.16
CA TYR A 327 -26.28 0.23 1.11
C TYR A 327 -25.42 0.76 -0.04
N ALA A 328 -24.67 1.83 0.23
CA ALA A 328 -23.94 2.59 -0.77
C ALA A 328 -22.87 1.78 -1.53
N GLN A 329 -22.13 0.87 -0.86
CA GLN A 329 -21.15 0.01 -1.52
C GLN A 329 -21.78 -0.97 -2.53
N ALA A 330 -22.97 -1.49 -2.23
CA ALA A 330 -23.70 -2.36 -3.15
C ALA A 330 -24.19 -1.60 -4.39
N TRP A 331 -24.62 -0.34 -4.22
CA TRP A 331 -24.94 0.55 -5.34
C TRP A 331 -23.72 0.86 -6.22
N ALA A 332 -22.56 1.13 -5.62
CA ALA A 332 -21.33 1.40 -6.37
C ALA A 332 -20.88 0.19 -7.20
N LEU A 333 -20.88 -1.01 -6.61
CA LEU A 333 -20.51 -2.23 -7.33
C LEU A 333 -21.53 -2.58 -8.43
N LEU A 334 -22.83 -2.33 -8.20
CA LEU A 334 -23.87 -2.44 -9.22
C LEU A 334 -23.57 -1.50 -10.40
N ALA A 335 -23.24 -0.24 -10.11
CA ALA A 335 -22.93 0.78 -11.10
C ALA A 335 -21.71 0.39 -11.96
N ILE A 336 -20.65 -0.14 -11.33
CA ILE A 336 -19.47 -0.64 -12.03
C ILE A 336 -19.82 -1.81 -12.94
N ALA A 337 -20.60 -2.78 -12.47
CA ALA A 337 -21.00 -3.94 -13.26
C ALA A 337 -21.85 -3.54 -14.48
N GLN A 338 -22.83 -2.65 -14.29
CA GLN A 338 -23.65 -2.07 -15.35
C GLN A 338 -22.81 -1.32 -16.39
N SER A 339 -21.92 -0.45 -15.93
CA SER A 339 -20.98 0.28 -16.79
C SER A 339 -20.07 -0.65 -17.58
N SER A 340 -19.49 -1.69 -16.94
CA SER A 340 -18.65 -2.67 -17.62
C SER A 340 -19.42 -3.43 -18.72
N LEU A 341 -20.64 -3.89 -18.43
CA LEU A 341 -21.52 -4.52 -19.42
C LEU A 341 -21.83 -3.60 -20.59
N ARG A 342 -22.15 -2.33 -20.32
CA ARG A 342 -22.49 -1.34 -21.33
C ARG A 342 -21.30 -0.99 -22.22
N TYR A 343 -20.20 -0.52 -21.63
CA TYR A 343 -19.08 0.06 -22.36
C TYR A 343 -17.99 -0.96 -22.74
N GLY A 344 -17.81 -2.00 -21.92
CA GLY A 344 -16.81 -3.05 -22.17
C GLY A 344 -17.33 -4.16 -23.09
N PHE A 345 -18.58 -4.59 -22.87
CA PHE A 345 -19.18 -5.71 -23.60
C PHE A 345 -20.26 -5.31 -24.62
N GLY A 346 -20.60 -4.03 -24.71
CA GLY A 346 -21.61 -3.54 -25.66
C GLY A 346 -23.01 -4.08 -25.39
N ARG A 347 -23.32 -4.44 -24.14
CA ARG A 347 -24.65 -4.91 -23.75
C ARG A 347 -25.63 -3.75 -23.67
N ASP A 348 -26.90 -4.06 -23.94
CA ASP A 348 -27.99 -3.11 -23.79
C ASP A 348 -28.55 -3.20 -22.36
N VAL A 349 -27.83 -2.58 -21.44
CA VAL A 349 -28.18 -2.45 -20.02
C VAL A 349 -28.02 -0.98 -19.59
N ASP A 350 -28.46 -0.64 -18.38
CA ASP A 350 -28.22 0.69 -17.78
C ASP A 350 -26.73 1.05 -17.83
N ASP A 351 -26.41 2.34 -17.97
CA ASP A 351 -25.03 2.81 -18.10
C ASP A 351 -24.29 2.91 -16.74
N GLY A 352 -24.97 2.57 -15.64
CA GLY A 352 -24.46 2.59 -14.28
C GLY A 352 -24.59 3.97 -13.61
N PHE A 353 -25.03 5.00 -14.33
CA PHE A 353 -25.02 6.37 -13.84
C PHE A 353 -26.02 6.59 -12.70
N ALA A 354 -27.23 6.03 -12.82
CA ALA A 354 -28.25 6.17 -11.77
C ALA A 354 -27.83 5.47 -10.47
N ALA A 355 -27.22 4.29 -10.57
CA ALA A 355 -26.69 3.55 -9.44
C ALA A 355 -25.51 4.28 -8.78
N ALA A 356 -24.59 4.81 -9.58
CA ALA A 356 -23.46 5.62 -9.10
C ALA A 356 -23.93 6.87 -8.33
N HIS A 357 -24.91 7.60 -8.87
CA HIS A 357 -25.48 8.77 -8.18
C HIS A 357 -26.20 8.40 -6.89
N THR A 358 -26.87 7.25 -6.85
CA THR A 358 -27.52 6.77 -5.64
C THR A 358 -26.48 6.44 -4.57
N ALA A 359 -25.39 5.75 -4.94
CA ALA A 359 -24.27 5.50 -4.03
C ALA A 359 -23.72 6.80 -3.44
N LEU A 360 -23.41 7.80 -4.28
CA LEU A 360 -22.85 9.09 -3.84
C LEU A 360 -23.84 9.96 -3.04
N ALA A 361 -25.14 9.80 -3.28
CA ALA A 361 -26.16 10.49 -2.49
C ALA A 361 -26.27 9.93 -1.06
N ILE A 362 -25.94 8.65 -0.87
CA ILE A 362 -25.89 8.00 0.44
C ILE A 362 -24.54 8.28 1.12
N ASP A 363 -23.44 8.06 0.38
CA ASP A 363 -22.07 8.26 0.84
C ASP A 363 -21.21 8.86 -0.27
N ALA A 364 -20.94 10.16 -0.14
CA ALA A 364 -20.14 10.92 -1.09
C ALA A 364 -18.64 10.58 -1.07
N SER A 365 -18.18 9.71 -0.17
CA SER A 365 -16.78 9.29 -0.08
C SER A 365 -16.46 8.02 -0.89
N ILE A 366 -17.46 7.37 -1.49
CA ILE A 366 -17.27 6.13 -2.25
C ILE A 366 -16.61 6.43 -3.61
N ALA A 367 -15.30 6.26 -3.63
CA ALA A 367 -14.46 6.50 -4.80
C ALA A 367 -14.88 5.66 -6.03
N GLU A 368 -15.29 4.41 -5.81
CA GLU A 368 -15.70 3.46 -6.83
C GLU A 368 -16.91 3.95 -7.65
N ALA A 369 -17.78 4.74 -7.04
CA ALA A 369 -18.96 5.29 -7.72
C ALA A 369 -18.60 6.34 -8.78
N HIS A 370 -17.37 6.86 -8.78
CA HIS A 370 -16.89 7.77 -9.82
C HIS A 370 -16.52 7.06 -11.14
N LEU A 371 -16.17 5.77 -11.10
CA LEU A 371 -15.67 5.03 -12.26
C LEU A 371 -16.69 4.91 -13.42
N PRO A 372 -17.99 4.64 -13.18
CA PRO A 372 -19.01 4.69 -14.24
C PRO A 372 -19.15 6.06 -14.90
N MET A 373 -18.99 7.15 -14.14
CA MET A 373 -19.08 8.51 -14.65
C MET A 373 -17.92 8.81 -15.61
N VAL A 374 -16.70 8.36 -15.27
CA VAL A 374 -15.54 8.45 -16.17
C VAL A 374 -15.83 7.79 -17.53
N LYS A 375 -16.37 6.56 -17.54
CA LYS A 375 -16.68 5.84 -18.80
C LYS A 375 -17.73 6.58 -19.65
N ARG A 376 -18.77 7.10 -19.00
CA ARG A 376 -19.83 7.87 -19.66
C ARG A 376 -19.29 9.17 -20.29
N LEU A 377 -18.41 9.87 -19.58
CA LEU A 377 -17.77 11.09 -20.09
C LEU A 377 -16.83 10.77 -21.26
N GLN A 378 -16.11 9.65 -21.21
CA GLN A 378 -15.30 9.15 -22.33
C GLN A 378 -16.15 8.81 -23.56
N GLU A 379 -17.30 8.13 -23.41
CA GLU A 379 -18.20 7.85 -24.54
C GLU A 379 -18.70 9.15 -25.20
N LYS A 380 -18.96 10.19 -24.38
CA LYS A 380 -19.34 11.53 -24.85
C LYS A 380 -18.18 12.38 -25.39
N GLN A 381 -16.95 11.85 -25.40
CA GLN A 381 -15.74 12.56 -25.82
C GLN A 381 -15.48 13.84 -25.00
N GLN A 382 -15.84 13.82 -23.71
CA GLN A 382 -15.62 14.91 -22.77
C GLN A 382 -14.34 14.61 -21.95
N ASP A 383 -13.19 14.64 -22.62
CA ASP A 383 -11.94 14.12 -22.08
C ASP A 383 -11.44 14.84 -20.81
N ASP A 384 -11.56 16.17 -20.76
CA ASP A 384 -11.16 16.97 -19.59
C ASP A 384 -12.04 16.68 -18.37
N ALA A 385 -13.36 16.55 -18.58
CA ALA A 385 -14.28 16.18 -17.52
C ALA A 385 -14.01 14.75 -17.03
N ALA A 386 -13.73 13.82 -17.94
CA ALA A 386 -13.37 12.45 -17.57
C ALA A 386 -12.06 12.38 -16.77
N ALA A 387 -11.10 13.27 -17.06
CA ALA A 387 -9.85 13.38 -16.31
C ALA A 387 -10.07 13.93 -14.90
N ALA A 388 -10.83 15.02 -14.76
CA ALA A 388 -11.18 15.56 -13.45
C ALA A 388 -11.94 14.54 -12.59
N GLU A 389 -12.87 13.79 -13.19
CA GLU A 389 -13.64 12.75 -12.49
C GLU A 389 -12.75 11.57 -12.04
N MET A 390 -11.78 11.17 -12.87
CA MET A 390 -10.80 10.13 -12.50
C MET A 390 -9.86 10.61 -11.39
N GLU A 391 -9.43 11.87 -11.41
CA GLU A 391 -8.61 12.45 -10.34
C GLU A 391 -9.36 12.50 -9.01
N GLU A 392 -10.66 12.79 -9.02
CA GLU A 392 -11.48 12.74 -7.82
C GLU A 392 -11.62 11.31 -7.27
N ALA A 393 -11.83 10.32 -8.15
CA ALA A 393 -11.84 8.91 -7.76
C ALA A 393 -10.52 8.50 -7.07
N ILE A 394 -9.38 8.89 -7.64
CA ILE A 394 -8.05 8.62 -7.08
C ILE A 394 -7.86 9.35 -5.74
N ARG A 395 -8.34 10.60 -5.61
CA ARG A 395 -8.24 11.38 -4.39
C ARG A 395 -9.04 10.75 -3.24
N LEU A 396 -10.23 10.24 -3.52
CA LEU A 396 -11.11 9.61 -2.54
C LEU A 396 -10.65 8.19 -2.19
N GLY A 397 -10.16 7.43 -3.17
CA GLY A 397 -9.81 6.01 -3.01
C GLY A 397 -8.39 5.68 -3.48
N PRO A 398 -7.33 6.27 -2.91
CA PRO A 398 -5.95 5.96 -3.29
C PRO A 398 -5.57 4.50 -3.00
N GLU A 399 -6.24 3.87 -2.02
CA GLU A 399 -6.07 2.46 -1.64
C GLU A 399 -7.16 1.55 -2.22
N SER A 400 -8.02 2.06 -3.12
CA SER A 400 -9.02 1.24 -3.80
C SER A 400 -8.40 0.49 -4.98
N TRP A 401 -8.56 -0.84 -5.00
CA TRP A 401 -8.07 -1.67 -6.09
C TRP A 401 -8.81 -1.36 -7.40
N GLU A 402 -10.14 -1.22 -7.35
CA GLU A 402 -10.97 -0.88 -8.50
C GLU A 402 -10.54 0.45 -9.14
N VAL A 403 -10.32 1.47 -8.29
CA VAL A 403 -9.90 2.81 -8.75
C VAL A 403 -8.52 2.73 -9.41
N ASN A 404 -7.53 2.10 -8.77
CA ASN A 404 -6.19 1.99 -9.34
C ASN A 404 -6.17 1.18 -10.64
N LYS A 405 -6.94 0.09 -10.73
CA LYS A 405 -7.06 -0.70 -11.96
C LYS A 405 -7.67 0.10 -13.12
N GLU A 406 -8.73 0.85 -12.86
CA GLU A 406 -9.36 1.68 -13.88
C GLU A 406 -8.53 2.93 -14.21
N ALA A 407 -7.81 3.51 -13.25
CA ALA A 407 -6.86 4.60 -13.48
C ALA A 407 -5.70 4.15 -14.37
N GLY A 408 -5.12 2.97 -14.11
CA GLY A 408 -4.11 2.36 -14.97
C GLY A 408 -4.59 2.24 -16.40
N ARG A 409 -5.81 1.73 -16.60
CA ARG A 409 -6.44 1.62 -17.93
C ARG A 409 -6.68 3.00 -18.57
N PHE A 410 -7.14 3.96 -17.78
CA PHE A 410 -7.47 5.31 -18.22
C PHE A 410 -6.25 6.06 -18.76
N TYR A 411 -5.11 5.97 -18.08
CA TYR A 411 -3.86 6.59 -18.52
C TYR A 411 -3.22 5.83 -19.68
N LEU A 412 -3.31 4.50 -19.69
CA LEU A 412 -2.78 3.70 -20.79
C LEU A 412 -3.50 4.00 -22.11
N LEU A 413 -4.83 4.15 -22.10
CA LEU A 413 -5.61 4.56 -23.27
C LEU A 413 -5.22 5.96 -23.79
N ARG A 414 -4.68 6.82 -22.93
CA ARG A 414 -4.13 8.14 -23.28
C ARG A 414 -2.63 8.11 -23.60
N ARG A 415 -2.02 6.92 -23.63
CA ARG A 415 -0.60 6.69 -23.88
C ARG A 415 0.32 7.29 -22.81
N ASP A 416 -0.21 7.60 -21.62
CA ASP A 416 0.59 7.98 -20.46
C ASP A 416 1.00 6.69 -19.72
N VAL A 417 2.03 6.03 -20.27
CA VAL A 417 2.52 4.74 -19.77
C VAL A 417 3.08 4.87 -18.35
N ALA A 418 3.71 6.01 -18.02
CA ALA A 418 4.30 6.22 -16.69
C ALA A 418 3.22 6.19 -15.61
N ARG A 419 2.20 7.06 -15.71
CA ARG A 419 1.09 7.06 -14.74
C ARG A 419 0.30 5.74 -14.75
N ALA A 420 0.15 5.12 -15.91
CA ALA A 420 -0.50 3.81 -15.99
C ALA A 420 0.28 2.75 -15.20
N THR A 421 1.61 2.75 -15.30
CA THR A 421 2.50 1.85 -14.57
C THR A 421 2.32 2.02 -13.07
N ASP A 422 2.38 3.27 -12.55
CA ASP A 422 2.25 3.55 -11.11
C ASP A 422 0.93 2.99 -10.54
N HIS A 423 -0.17 3.19 -11.27
CA HIS A 423 -1.48 2.71 -10.83
C HIS A 423 -1.64 1.19 -10.95
N TYR A 424 -1.04 0.56 -11.96
CA TYR A 424 -1.05 -0.90 -12.04
C TYR A 424 -0.10 -1.56 -11.02
N GLU A 425 1.04 -0.92 -10.68
CA GLU A 425 1.92 -1.34 -9.58
C GLU A 425 1.12 -1.31 -8.28
N LYS A 426 0.42 -0.20 -8.01
CA LYS A 426 -0.45 -0.07 -6.85
C LYS A 426 -1.59 -1.10 -6.84
N ALA A 427 -2.23 -1.37 -7.98
CA ALA A 427 -3.29 -2.39 -8.06
C ALA A 427 -2.75 -3.81 -7.78
N ALA A 428 -1.59 -4.15 -8.32
CA ALA A 428 -0.91 -5.42 -8.09
C ALA A 428 -0.40 -5.55 -6.64
N GLU A 429 0.01 -4.45 -6.01
CA GLU A 429 0.30 -4.40 -4.58
C GLU A 429 -0.96 -4.65 -3.75
N LEU A 430 -2.07 -3.97 -4.04
CA LEU A 430 -3.33 -4.09 -3.30
C LEU A 430 -3.95 -5.50 -3.42
N MET A 431 -3.75 -6.15 -4.57
CA MET A 431 -4.29 -7.46 -4.87
C MET A 431 -3.32 -8.27 -5.72
N GLU A 432 -2.40 -8.96 -5.04
CA GLU A 432 -1.36 -9.75 -5.71
C GLU A 432 -1.92 -10.86 -6.59
N SER A 433 -3.08 -11.43 -6.24
CA SER A 433 -3.78 -12.47 -7.02
C SER A 433 -4.41 -11.96 -8.32
N ASP A 434 -4.46 -10.64 -8.56
CA ASP A 434 -4.96 -10.08 -9.82
C ASP A 434 -3.95 -10.29 -10.95
N PHE A 435 -4.00 -11.47 -11.57
CA PHE A 435 -3.17 -11.81 -12.73
C PHE A 435 -3.38 -10.84 -13.91
N HIS A 436 -4.51 -10.13 -13.99
CA HIS A 436 -4.73 -9.12 -15.03
C HIS A 436 -3.94 -7.84 -14.76
N ALA A 437 -3.80 -7.40 -13.49
CA ALA A 437 -2.93 -6.27 -13.17
C ALA A 437 -1.48 -6.55 -13.56
N TRP A 438 -0.99 -7.77 -13.27
CA TRP A 438 0.34 -8.21 -13.70
C TRP A 438 0.50 -8.24 -15.22
N ALA A 439 -0.52 -8.65 -15.97
CA ALA A 439 -0.51 -8.60 -17.43
C ALA A 439 -0.36 -7.19 -17.97
N MET A 440 -1.10 -6.23 -17.40
CA MET A 440 -1.00 -4.84 -17.80
C MET A 440 0.36 -4.24 -17.42
N LEU A 441 0.96 -4.64 -16.30
CA LEU A 441 2.33 -4.28 -15.94
C LEU A 441 3.35 -4.82 -16.94
N THR A 442 3.18 -6.07 -17.41
CA THR A 442 4.02 -6.60 -18.48
C THR A 442 3.98 -5.71 -19.72
N THR A 443 2.78 -5.29 -20.17
CA THR A 443 2.64 -4.34 -21.29
C THR A 443 3.30 -2.98 -21.00
N CYS A 444 3.12 -2.43 -19.79
CA CYS A 444 3.69 -1.14 -19.43
C CYS A 444 5.23 -1.17 -19.37
N TYR A 445 5.81 -2.21 -18.76
CA TYR A 445 7.26 -2.37 -18.69
C TYR A 445 7.89 -2.72 -20.04
N GLN A 446 7.17 -3.40 -20.92
CA GLN A 446 7.61 -3.59 -22.31
C GLN A 446 7.73 -2.25 -23.04
N ALA A 447 6.74 -1.36 -22.87
CA ALA A 447 6.76 -0.03 -23.48
C ALA A 447 7.88 0.87 -22.93
N SER A 448 8.29 0.69 -21.66
CA SER A 448 9.44 1.40 -21.07
C SER A 448 10.80 0.73 -21.34
N GLY A 449 10.81 -0.52 -21.82
CA GLY A 449 12.02 -1.29 -22.11
C GLY A 449 12.69 -1.92 -20.88
N ASP A 450 12.02 -2.00 -19.73
CA ASP A 450 12.56 -2.57 -18.50
C ASP A 450 12.41 -4.10 -18.49
N ILE A 451 13.37 -4.79 -19.11
CA ILE A 451 13.33 -6.25 -19.32
C ILE A 451 13.28 -7.05 -18.00
N GLU A 452 13.93 -6.57 -16.94
CA GLU A 452 13.90 -7.24 -15.63
C GLU A 452 12.50 -7.17 -15.02
N LYS A 453 11.89 -5.98 -15.02
CA LYS A 453 10.51 -5.82 -14.55
C LYS A 453 9.50 -6.56 -15.43
N VAL A 454 9.70 -6.60 -16.75
CA VAL A 454 8.88 -7.43 -17.67
C VAL A 454 8.91 -8.89 -17.24
N ARG A 455 10.10 -9.46 -17.02
CA ARG A 455 10.25 -10.87 -16.62
C ARG A 455 9.61 -11.14 -15.25
N HIS A 456 9.79 -10.23 -14.30
CA HIS A 456 9.19 -10.34 -12.98
C HIS A 456 7.65 -10.32 -13.05
N ALA A 457 7.07 -9.33 -13.72
CA ALA A 457 5.63 -9.20 -13.91
C ALA A 457 5.05 -10.43 -14.64
N ALA A 458 5.70 -10.90 -15.70
CA ALA A 458 5.27 -12.11 -16.41
C ALA A 458 5.34 -13.37 -15.53
N SER A 459 6.34 -13.49 -14.67
CA SER A 459 6.45 -14.61 -13.71
C SER A 459 5.32 -14.58 -12.68
N LYS A 460 4.99 -13.39 -12.15
CA LYS A 460 3.85 -13.19 -11.25
C LYS A 460 2.53 -13.50 -11.94
N MET A 461 2.33 -12.98 -13.14
CA MET A 461 1.17 -13.26 -13.98
C MET A 461 0.95 -14.77 -14.20
N VAL A 462 2.01 -15.52 -14.51
CA VAL A 462 1.94 -16.98 -14.66
C VAL A 462 1.61 -17.66 -13.33
N SER A 463 2.32 -17.31 -12.25
CA SER A 463 2.10 -17.90 -10.92
C SER A 463 0.64 -17.76 -10.48
N GLU A 464 0.09 -16.54 -10.54
CA GLU A 464 -1.27 -16.27 -10.08
C GLU A 464 -2.33 -16.81 -11.05
N GLY A 465 -2.06 -16.76 -12.37
CA GLY A 465 -2.91 -17.40 -13.37
C GLY A 465 -3.02 -18.92 -13.18
N GLN A 466 -1.92 -19.59 -12.79
CA GLN A 466 -1.94 -21.02 -12.48
C GLN A 466 -2.81 -21.34 -11.27
N LYS A 467 -2.74 -20.53 -10.20
CA LYS A 467 -3.62 -20.69 -9.03
C LYS A 467 -5.09 -20.52 -9.43
N ALA A 468 -5.41 -19.48 -10.21
CA ALA A 468 -6.76 -19.25 -10.70
C ALA A 468 -7.31 -20.43 -11.53
N VAL A 469 -6.48 -21.06 -12.37
CA VAL A 469 -6.87 -22.26 -13.14
C VAL A 469 -6.98 -23.51 -12.26
N GLN A 470 -6.21 -23.62 -11.17
CA GLN A 470 -6.36 -24.70 -10.20
C GLN A 470 -7.70 -24.61 -9.46
N GLU A 471 -8.14 -23.40 -9.13
CA GLU A 471 -9.43 -23.12 -8.49
C GLU A 471 -10.59 -23.28 -9.47
N ASP A 472 -10.49 -22.70 -10.66
CA ASP A 472 -11.47 -22.81 -11.75
C ASP A 472 -10.78 -23.21 -13.06
N PRO A 473 -10.76 -24.53 -13.39
CA PRO A 473 -10.19 -25.03 -14.64
C PRO A 473 -10.88 -24.49 -15.90
N SER A 474 -12.05 -23.86 -15.77
CA SER A 474 -12.81 -23.26 -16.86
C SER A 474 -12.58 -21.75 -17.03
N ASN A 475 -11.70 -21.14 -16.23
CA ASN A 475 -11.42 -19.70 -16.26
C ASN A 475 -10.65 -19.29 -17.54
N GLY A 476 -11.40 -18.94 -18.59
CA GLY A 476 -10.87 -18.55 -19.89
C GLY A 476 -9.88 -17.38 -19.85
N ALA A 477 -10.09 -16.40 -18.97
CA ALA A 477 -9.18 -15.29 -18.78
C ALA A 477 -7.81 -15.74 -18.28
N ALA A 478 -7.78 -16.57 -17.24
CA ALA A 478 -6.55 -17.10 -16.67
C ALA A 478 -5.82 -17.98 -17.68
N LEU A 479 -6.55 -18.82 -18.43
CA LEU A 479 -5.99 -19.62 -19.53
C LEU A 479 -5.33 -18.75 -20.60
N GLY A 480 -5.99 -17.67 -21.02
CA GLY A 480 -5.46 -16.73 -22.01
C GLY A 480 -4.20 -15.99 -21.53
N ILE A 481 -4.23 -15.53 -20.29
CA ILE A 481 -3.13 -14.84 -19.61
C ILE A 481 -1.90 -15.75 -19.47
N LEU A 482 -2.09 -17.03 -19.15
CA LEU A 482 -0.99 -18.00 -19.02
C LEU A 482 -0.22 -18.18 -20.32
N ALA A 483 -0.91 -18.30 -21.46
CA ALA A 483 -0.26 -18.37 -22.76
C ALA A 483 0.60 -17.13 -23.04
N GLY A 484 0.07 -15.93 -22.80
CA GLY A 484 0.82 -14.68 -22.95
C GLY A 484 2.04 -14.61 -22.02
N GLY A 485 1.91 -15.08 -20.79
CA GLY A 485 3.00 -15.07 -19.81
C GLY A 485 4.14 -15.99 -20.15
N TYR A 486 3.85 -17.22 -20.57
CA TYR A 486 4.88 -18.12 -21.05
C TYR A 486 5.55 -17.58 -22.32
N ALA A 487 4.81 -16.92 -23.20
CA ALA A 487 5.37 -16.31 -24.41
C ALA A 487 6.37 -15.20 -24.07
N VAL A 488 6.04 -14.33 -23.12
CA VAL A 488 6.95 -13.27 -22.64
C VAL A 488 8.18 -13.85 -21.93
N LEU A 489 8.03 -14.97 -21.23
CA LEU A 489 9.13 -15.69 -20.58
C LEU A 489 9.98 -16.53 -21.57
N GLY A 490 9.58 -16.63 -22.83
CA GLY A 490 10.27 -17.40 -23.88
C GLY A 490 10.03 -18.91 -23.82
N ASP A 491 8.99 -19.37 -23.10
CA ASP A 491 8.61 -20.78 -23.02
C ASP A 491 7.60 -21.12 -24.13
N GLU A 492 8.15 -21.40 -25.31
CA GLU A 492 7.39 -21.67 -26.52
C GLU A 492 6.50 -22.93 -26.45
N GLU A 493 6.94 -23.96 -25.74
CA GLU A 493 6.21 -25.22 -25.60
C GLU A 493 4.96 -24.99 -24.75
N ARG A 494 5.12 -24.40 -23.57
CA ARG A 494 3.98 -24.09 -22.68
C ARG A 494 3.04 -23.07 -23.28
N THR A 495 3.56 -22.09 -24.02
CA THR A 495 2.70 -21.12 -24.72
C THR A 495 1.69 -21.83 -25.61
N ARG A 496 2.14 -22.79 -26.43
CA ARG A 496 1.25 -23.54 -27.34
C ARG A 496 0.30 -24.47 -26.58
N GLU A 497 0.80 -25.16 -25.55
CA GLU A 497 -0.03 -25.99 -24.67
C GLU A 497 -1.21 -25.21 -24.08
N TRP A 498 -0.95 -24.02 -23.53
CA TRP A 498 -1.99 -23.19 -22.93
C TRP A 498 -2.93 -22.57 -23.97
N ILE A 499 -2.44 -22.20 -25.16
CA ILE A 499 -3.32 -21.79 -26.27
C ILE A 499 -4.30 -22.92 -26.62
N ASP A 500 -3.81 -24.13 -26.84
CA ASP A 500 -4.64 -25.29 -27.22
C ASP A 500 -5.67 -25.61 -26.14
N ARG A 501 -5.24 -25.61 -24.87
CA ARG A 501 -6.13 -25.81 -23.72
C ARG A 501 -7.20 -24.74 -23.63
N ALA A 502 -6.84 -23.47 -23.79
CA ALA A 502 -7.78 -22.36 -23.73
C ALA A 502 -8.83 -22.43 -24.85
N LEU A 503 -8.40 -22.76 -26.07
CA LEU A 503 -9.30 -22.93 -27.22
C LEU A 503 -10.24 -24.14 -27.06
N LEU A 504 -9.84 -25.17 -26.32
CA LEU A 504 -10.69 -26.32 -26.01
C LEU A 504 -11.78 -25.96 -24.99
N ILE A 505 -11.44 -25.17 -23.97
CA ILE A 505 -12.33 -24.81 -22.86
C ILE A 505 -13.30 -23.69 -23.26
N ASP A 506 -12.80 -22.63 -23.88
CA ASP A 506 -13.59 -21.47 -24.27
C ASP A 506 -13.36 -21.08 -25.74
N PRO A 507 -13.79 -21.93 -26.70
CA PRO A 507 -13.60 -21.66 -28.12
C PRO A 507 -14.37 -20.40 -28.58
N GLY A 508 -15.37 -19.94 -27.82
CA GLY A 508 -16.20 -18.78 -28.18
C GLY A 508 -15.57 -17.43 -27.84
N ASN A 509 -14.47 -17.41 -27.09
CA ASN A 509 -13.85 -16.17 -26.64
C ASN A 509 -12.99 -15.53 -27.74
N LEU A 510 -13.62 -14.64 -28.50
CA LEU A 510 -13.00 -13.93 -29.62
C LEU A 510 -11.88 -12.98 -29.17
N ASN A 511 -11.97 -12.42 -27.97
CA ASN A 511 -10.95 -11.53 -27.41
C ASN A 511 -9.66 -12.33 -27.11
N MET A 512 -9.80 -13.47 -26.43
CA MET A 512 -8.71 -14.40 -26.20
C MET A 512 -8.05 -14.88 -27.50
N ARG A 513 -8.84 -15.23 -28.51
CA ARG A 513 -8.31 -15.63 -29.83
C ARG A 513 -7.52 -14.51 -30.53
N TYR A 514 -7.98 -13.26 -30.42
CA TYR A 514 -7.24 -12.12 -30.95
C TYR A 514 -5.90 -11.98 -30.23
N ASN A 515 -5.88 -12.06 -28.91
CA ASN A 515 -4.65 -12.00 -28.12
C ASN A 515 -3.69 -13.15 -28.44
N PHE A 516 -4.21 -14.36 -28.72
CA PHE A 516 -3.38 -15.48 -29.20
C PHE A 516 -2.78 -15.22 -30.57
N ALA A 517 -3.47 -14.50 -31.46
CA ALA A 517 -2.86 -14.09 -32.72
C ALA A 517 -1.67 -13.15 -32.49
N CYS A 518 -1.80 -12.19 -31.58
CA CYS A 518 -0.71 -11.29 -31.20
C CYS A 518 0.46 -12.08 -30.59
N VAL A 519 0.19 -13.01 -29.67
CA VAL A 519 1.21 -13.89 -29.08
C VAL A 519 1.93 -14.74 -30.14
N LEU A 520 1.18 -15.38 -31.04
CA LEU A 520 1.74 -16.24 -32.08
C LEU A 520 2.61 -15.45 -33.06
N ALA A 521 2.18 -14.26 -33.47
CA ALA A 521 2.93 -13.41 -34.40
C ALA A 521 4.13 -12.73 -33.73
N GLY A 522 3.92 -12.07 -32.59
CA GLY A 522 4.90 -11.22 -31.92
C GLY A 522 5.97 -11.99 -31.15
N HIS A 523 5.63 -13.13 -30.54
CA HIS A 523 6.56 -13.88 -29.68
C HIS A 523 7.08 -15.16 -30.33
N LEU A 524 6.25 -15.87 -31.10
CA LEU A 524 6.58 -17.20 -31.65
C LEU A 524 6.92 -17.18 -33.15
N ALA A 525 6.78 -16.02 -33.80
CA ALA A 525 6.92 -15.84 -35.25
C ALA A 525 6.07 -16.82 -36.10
N ASP A 526 4.96 -17.34 -35.56
CA ASP A 526 4.04 -18.26 -36.23
C ASP A 526 2.98 -17.50 -37.03
N LYS A 527 3.35 -17.13 -38.26
CA LYS A 527 2.45 -16.42 -39.19
C LYS A 527 1.17 -17.19 -39.47
N GLU A 528 1.26 -18.50 -39.67
CA GLU A 528 0.11 -19.32 -40.06
C GLU A 528 -0.85 -19.49 -38.89
N GLY A 529 -0.34 -19.71 -37.68
CA GLY A 529 -1.13 -19.74 -36.46
C GLY A 529 -1.88 -18.44 -36.21
N ALA A 530 -1.17 -17.31 -36.29
CA ALA A 530 -1.78 -15.99 -36.09
C ALA A 530 -2.89 -15.69 -37.11
N LEU A 531 -2.64 -15.98 -38.40
CA LEU A 531 -3.65 -15.82 -39.45
C LEU A 531 -4.89 -16.69 -39.24
N ARG A 532 -4.71 -17.96 -38.81
CA ARG A 532 -5.85 -18.84 -38.48
C ARG A 532 -6.71 -18.24 -37.37
N MET A 533 -6.09 -17.69 -36.32
CA MET A 533 -6.82 -17.03 -35.23
C MET A 533 -7.57 -15.80 -35.74
N LEU A 534 -6.89 -14.90 -36.47
CA LEU A 534 -7.48 -13.66 -37.00
C LEU A 534 -8.61 -13.90 -37.98
N GLN A 535 -8.56 -14.98 -38.77
CA GLN A 535 -9.63 -15.37 -39.69
C GLN A 535 -10.93 -15.69 -38.96
N SER A 536 -10.86 -16.12 -37.70
CA SER A 536 -12.04 -16.36 -36.87
C SER A 536 -12.53 -15.14 -36.09
N THR A 537 -11.69 -14.10 -35.92
CA THR A 537 -11.99 -12.95 -35.05
C THR A 537 -12.33 -11.68 -35.83
N LEU A 538 -11.48 -11.24 -36.77
CA LEU A 538 -11.66 -9.97 -37.50
C LEU A 538 -13.00 -9.84 -38.25
N PRO A 539 -13.55 -10.90 -38.89
CA PRO A 539 -14.82 -10.80 -39.58
C PRO A 539 -16.00 -10.39 -38.70
N VAL A 540 -15.95 -10.68 -37.40
CA VAL A 540 -17.02 -10.39 -36.41
C VAL A 540 -16.57 -9.40 -35.33
N ALA A 541 -15.36 -8.88 -35.42
CA ALA A 541 -14.76 -7.99 -34.43
C ALA A 541 -15.51 -6.65 -34.28
N SER A 542 -15.44 -6.06 -33.10
CA SER A 542 -15.99 -4.73 -32.85
C SER A 542 -15.25 -3.65 -33.64
N ALA A 543 -15.88 -2.48 -33.81
CA ALA A 543 -15.23 -1.31 -34.39
C ALA A 543 -13.91 -0.92 -33.70
N PHE A 544 -13.89 -1.10 -32.38
CA PHE A 544 -12.72 -0.83 -31.56
C PHE A 544 -11.60 -1.84 -31.87
N THR A 545 -11.90 -3.13 -31.87
CA THR A 545 -10.92 -4.20 -32.14
C THR A 545 -10.32 -4.09 -33.54
N VAL A 546 -11.11 -3.75 -34.57
CA VAL A 546 -10.60 -3.53 -35.93
C VAL A 546 -9.60 -2.37 -35.95
N LYS A 547 -9.92 -1.26 -35.27
CA LYS A 547 -9.02 -0.10 -35.15
C LYS A 547 -7.73 -0.46 -34.40
N VAL A 548 -7.80 -1.28 -33.36
CA VAL A 548 -6.60 -1.75 -32.64
C VAL A 548 -5.71 -2.57 -33.57
N ALA A 549 -6.28 -3.53 -34.30
CA ALA A 549 -5.55 -4.40 -35.23
C ALA A 549 -4.78 -3.64 -36.33
N GLU A 550 -5.22 -2.44 -36.71
CA GLU A 550 -4.53 -1.58 -37.68
C GLU A 550 -3.15 -1.10 -37.20
N SER A 551 -3.00 -0.89 -35.90
CA SER A 551 -1.80 -0.27 -35.30
C SER A 551 -1.09 -1.17 -34.29
N ASP A 552 -1.60 -2.38 -34.05
CA ASP A 552 -1.04 -3.33 -33.11
C ASP A 552 0.34 -3.85 -33.56
N THR A 553 1.39 -3.53 -32.82
CA THR A 553 2.78 -3.88 -33.16
C THR A 553 3.05 -5.38 -33.11
N ASP A 554 2.26 -6.14 -32.33
CA ASP A 554 2.41 -7.59 -32.26
C ASP A 554 2.07 -8.28 -33.58
N LEU A 555 1.30 -7.60 -34.44
CA LEU A 555 0.90 -8.08 -35.77
C LEU A 555 1.83 -7.57 -36.89
N ASP A 556 2.95 -6.91 -36.56
CA ASP A 556 3.85 -6.33 -37.57
C ASP A 556 4.40 -7.37 -38.54
N LEU A 557 4.62 -8.60 -38.04
CA LEU A 557 5.05 -9.74 -38.84
C LEU A 557 4.07 -10.12 -39.98
N LEU A 558 2.80 -9.71 -39.87
CA LEU A 558 1.72 -10.01 -40.81
C LEU A 558 1.39 -8.85 -41.77
N ARG A 559 1.94 -7.65 -41.57
CA ARG A 559 1.54 -6.43 -42.29
C ARG A 559 1.66 -6.54 -43.81
N ASP A 560 2.68 -7.27 -44.26
CA ASP A 560 2.95 -7.52 -45.68
C ASP A 560 2.26 -8.77 -46.25
N ASP A 561 1.53 -9.55 -45.42
CA ASP A 561 0.81 -10.74 -45.87
C ASP A 561 -0.51 -10.35 -46.56
N PRO A 562 -0.73 -10.71 -47.84
CA PRO A 562 -1.95 -10.36 -48.55
C PRO A 562 -3.24 -10.88 -47.90
N ARG A 563 -3.18 -12.00 -47.16
CA ARG A 563 -4.32 -12.58 -46.45
C ARG A 563 -4.73 -11.69 -45.27
N PHE A 564 -3.75 -11.18 -44.52
CA PHE A 564 -4.01 -10.26 -43.41
C PHE A 564 -4.56 -8.92 -43.92
N GLN A 565 -3.95 -8.34 -44.95
CA GLN A 565 -4.43 -7.10 -45.56
C GLN A 565 -5.87 -7.22 -46.05
N LYS A 566 -6.23 -8.36 -46.65
CA LYS A 566 -7.60 -8.66 -47.06
C LYS A 566 -8.55 -8.75 -45.86
N LEU A 567 -8.20 -9.54 -44.84
CA LEU A 567 -9.02 -9.68 -43.62
C LEU A 567 -9.29 -8.33 -42.96
N LEU A 568 -8.26 -7.49 -42.84
CA LEU A 568 -8.37 -6.16 -42.24
C LEU A 568 -9.24 -5.23 -43.09
N SER A 569 -9.03 -5.21 -44.42
CA SER A 569 -9.84 -4.40 -45.35
C SER A 569 -11.32 -4.79 -45.35
N ASP A 570 -11.61 -6.10 -45.33
CA ASP A 570 -12.99 -6.60 -45.30
C ASP A 570 -13.66 -6.25 -43.97
N ALA A 571 -12.94 -6.37 -42.84
CA ALA A 571 -13.43 -5.96 -41.54
C ALA A 571 -13.71 -4.44 -41.49
N GLN A 572 -12.79 -3.59 -41.97
CA GLN A 572 -12.96 -2.14 -42.05
C GLN A 572 -14.21 -1.74 -42.83
N LYS A 573 -14.43 -2.35 -44.01
CA LYS A 573 -15.62 -2.08 -44.83
C LYS A 573 -16.89 -2.39 -44.07
N ARG A 574 -16.96 -3.54 -43.40
CA ARG A 574 -18.11 -3.93 -42.57
C ARG A 574 -18.40 -2.89 -41.49
N VAL A 575 -17.38 -2.52 -40.69
CA VAL A 575 -17.62 -1.59 -39.57
C VAL A 575 -18.01 -0.19 -40.06
N THR A 576 -17.53 0.22 -41.23
CA THR A 576 -17.89 1.50 -41.86
C THR A 576 -19.34 1.49 -42.36
N LEU A 577 -19.79 0.36 -42.92
CA LEU A 577 -21.18 0.16 -43.34
C LEU A 577 -22.14 0.16 -42.13
N ASP A 578 -21.78 -0.47 -41.02
CA ASP A 578 -22.59 -0.51 -39.79
C ASP A 578 -22.74 0.87 -39.11
N ARG A 579 -21.78 1.79 -39.34
CA ARG A 579 -21.84 3.19 -38.87
C ARG A 579 -22.69 4.11 -39.75
N SER A 580 -23.22 3.62 -40.87
CA SER A 580 -24.06 4.42 -41.78
C SER A 580 -25.48 4.63 -41.20
N PRO A 581 -26.09 5.83 -41.28
CA PRO A 581 -27.37 6.14 -40.63
C PRO A 581 -28.57 5.28 -41.06
N SER A 582 -28.44 4.45 -42.10
CA SER A 582 -29.55 3.69 -42.68
C SER A 582 -29.90 2.39 -41.94
N SER A 583 -29.11 1.93 -40.95
CA SER A 583 -29.36 0.66 -40.25
C SER A 583 -30.09 0.80 -38.90
N LYS A 584 -30.29 2.02 -38.39
CA LYS A 584 -31.06 2.30 -37.14
C LYS A 584 -32.51 2.72 -37.39
N ALA A 585 -33.14 2.27 -38.47
CA ALA A 585 -34.59 2.37 -38.62
C ALA A 585 -35.26 1.21 -37.87
N SER A 586 -35.69 1.45 -36.63
CA SER A 586 -36.75 0.64 -36.01
C SER A 586 -37.97 0.62 -36.94
N PRO A 587 -38.71 -0.50 -37.05
CA PRO A 587 -39.96 -0.51 -37.77
C PRO A 587 -40.95 0.34 -36.96
N ALA A 588 -41.23 1.54 -37.47
CA ALA A 588 -42.31 2.37 -36.99
C ALA A 588 -43.61 1.56 -37.05
N ALA A 589 -44.35 1.61 -35.94
CA ALA A 589 -45.68 1.06 -35.80
C ALA A 589 -46.56 1.48 -37.00
N SER A 590 -47.01 0.49 -37.76
CA SER A 590 -48.11 0.64 -38.72
C SER A 590 -49.42 0.57 -37.95
N SER A 591 -49.85 1.70 -37.38
CA SER A 591 -51.25 1.95 -37.08
C SER A 591 -51.87 2.76 -38.21
N ALA A 592 -52.71 2.14 -39.04
CA ALA A 592 -53.89 2.74 -39.67
C ALA A 592 -54.54 1.74 -40.64
N SER A 593 -55.60 1.06 -40.19
CA SER A 593 -56.91 0.83 -40.84
C SER A 593 -57.61 -0.33 -40.16
#